data_AF-A0A7S2D8C0-F1
#
_entry.id   AF-A0A7S2D8C0-F1
#
_cell.length_a   1.000
_cell.length_b   1.000
_cell.length_c   1.000
_cell.angle_alpha   90.00
_cell.angle_beta   90.00
_cell.angle_gamma   90.00
#
_symmetry.space_group_name_H-M   'P 1'
#
loop_
_entity.id
_entity.type
_entity.pdbx_description
1 polymer ?
#
loop_
_entity_poly.entity_id
_entity_poly.type
_entity_poly.pdbx_seq_one_letter_code
_entity_poly.pdbx_strand_id
1 'polypeptide(L)'
;DQPFMKPSAVQATYTAGTIVELQVRVTAHHKGHYEFRVCDKALDASKLADAAEGQACLDKWVLHRAPPAADCKANGPADCQPIDENHPERWYLPPPGHDVQVAGSDFQDSDATTATGYEYHTMRFKIPADLSCEHCTLQWYWSTGNTCFYDGDYIAYFQKMKSLGWEAASWAPAAVASWATETNIACGPQGTGSFGEEFWNCADIKIVPGGPTPPPTPAPPTPAPVPTPMPAATPMPVAAPTPMPVAAPAPQPGDCAALWGKCGGASWTGSTCCETGSYCKRQNEWYSQCVKGTAPAPPPTPMPSMPSPTPAPSQPQPQPEPKPEPEPEPEPESKVDCNQLCSLTDLSSSGNMCSANSGSQDACTKTFVKKAGFMVPCSWTGCSCVADAEGLLECPNQATLCTSLLQARGKAGTPPRLRATSRHVQRSWGAAFIQGNNVSMQRATLMDQELDSDIISREDERGVE
;
A
#
# COMPACT_ATOMS: atom_id res chain seq x y z
N ASP A 1 6.18 14.51 15.74
CA ASP A 1 5.51 13.22 15.42
C ASP A 1 4.31 13.49 14.54
N GLN A 2 3.97 12.58 13.62
CA GLN A 2 2.72 12.70 12.87
C GLN A 2 1.57 12.12 13.72
N PRO A 3 0.45 12.84 13.90
CA PRO A 3 -0.71 12.31 14.61
C PRO A 3 -1.32 11.14 13.83
N PHE A 4 -1.41 9.97 14.48
CA PHE A 4 -1.98 8.76 13.90
C PHE A 4 -3.45 8.98 13.48
N MET A 5 -3.82 8.45 12.31
CA MET A 5 -5.18 8.51 11.75
C MET A 5 -5.78 9.92 11.72
N LYS A 6 -4.97 10.92 11.35
CA LYS A 6 -5.40 12.29 11.05
C LYS A 6 -4.96 12.68 9.64
N PRO A 7 -5.89 13.04 8.73
CA PRO A 7 -5.55 13.42 7.37
C PRO A 7 -4.57 14.59 7.30
N SER A 8 -3.60 14.46 6.41
CA SER A 8 -2.61 15.47 6.05
C SER A 8 -3.07 16.28 4.82
N ALA A 9 -2.14 16.94 4.12
CA ALA A 9 -2.41 17.48 2.79
C ALA A 9 -2.09 16.43 1.73
N VAL A 10 -2.85 16.38 0.64
CA VAL A 10 -2.60 15.49 -0.50
C VAL A 10 -1.16 15.67 -1.01
N GLN A 11 -0.38 14.59 -0.96
CA GLN A 11 1.07 14.55 -1.19
C GLN A 11 1.39 14.17 -2.65
N ALA A 12 0.55 13.32 -3.26
CA ALA A 12 0.66 12.89 -4.66
C ALA A 12 -0.72 12.83 -5.35
N THR A 13 -0.74 12.93 -6.68
CA THR A 13 -1.93 12.68 -7.50
C THR A 13 -1.64 11.61 -8.55
N TYR A 14 -2.46 10.56 -8.58
CA TYR A 14 -2.38 9.46 -9.55
C TYR A 14 -3.62 9.44 -10.45
N THR A 15 -3.57 8.65 -11.53
CA THR A 15 -4.68 8.46 -12.48
C THR A 15 -5.17 7.02 -12.42
N ALA A 16 -6.49 6.82 -12.35
CA ALA A 16 -7.11 5.50 -12.34
C ALA A 16 -6.68 4.66 -13.55
N GLY A 17 -6.42 3.37 -13.35
CA GLY A 17 -6.01 2.43 -14.39
C GLY A 17 -4.55 2.55 -14.85
N THR A 18 -3.74 3.46 -14.28
CA THR A 18 -2.32 3.59 -14.62
C THR A 18 -1.43 2.72 -13.74
N ILE A 19 -0.23 2.41 -14.26
CA ILE A 19 0.86 1.86 -13.44
C ILE A 19 1.59 3.05 -12.80
N VAL A 20 1.77 2.98 -11.49
CA VAL A 20 2.55 3.94 -10.69
C VAL A 20 3.81 3.26 -10.17
N GLU A 21 4.84 4.07 -9.96
CA GLU A 21 6.06 3.67 -9.26
C GLU A 21 5.97 4.15 -7.81
N LEU A 22 6.21 3.23 -6.87
CA LEU A 22 6.26 3.48 -5.44
C LEU A 22 7.68 3.17 -4.95
N GLN A 23 8.15 3.94 -3.95
CA GLN A 23 9.47 3.75 -3.37
C GLN A 23 9.37 3.67 -1.85
N VAL A 24 10.04 2.66 -1.28
CA VAL A 24 10.10 2.39 0.16
C VAL A 24 11.56 2.45 0.58
N ARG A 25 11.86 3.23 1.63
CA ARG A 25 13.20 3.33 2.22
C ARG A 25 13.23 2.62 3.57
N VAL A 26 14.05 1.58 3.70
CA VAL A 26 14.28 0.89 4.97
C VAL A 26 15.64 1.22 5.58
N THR A 27 15.70 1.15 6.91
CA THR A 27 16.89 1.38 7.73
C THR A 27 17.43 0.10 8.39
N ALA A 28 16.67 -0.99 8.31
CA ALA A 28 17.02 -2.34 8.71
C ALA A 28 16.25 -3.31 7.80
N HIS A 29 16.85 -4.44 7.41
CA HIS A 29 16.22 -5.40 6.49
C HIS A 29 15.71 -6.61 7.26
N HIS A 30 14.39 -6.69 7.42
CA HIS A 30 13.71 -7.78 8.15
C HIS A 30 13.01 -8.79 7.20
N LYS A 31 13.33 -8.76 5.89
CA LYS A 31 12.75 -9.64 4.84
C LYS A 31 11.22 -9.56 4.76
N GLY A 32 10.60 -10.55 4.12
CA GLY A 32 9.14 -10.66 3.97
C GLY A 32 8.63 -10.01 2.69
N HIS A 33 7.52 -9.30 2.74
CA HIS A 33 6.92 -8.61 1.58
C HIS A 33 6.31 -7.25 1.92
N TYR A 34 6.15 -6.41 0.91
CA TYR A 34 5.28 -5.24 0.93
C TYR A 34 3.95 -5.52 0.23
N GLU A 35 2.90 -4.88 0.73
CA GLU A 35 1.61 -4.73 0.06
C GLU A 35 1.20 -3.25 0.13
N PHE A 36 0.33 -2.80 -0.78
CA PHE A 36 -0.23 -1.45 -0.76
C PHE A 36 -1.75 -1.50 -0.85
N ARG A 37 -2.43 -0.62 -0.11
CA ARG A 37 -3.89 -0.52 -0.04
C ARG A 37 -4.32 0.93 -0.16
N VAL A 38 -5.49 1.21 -0.71
CA VAL A 38 -6.05 2.57 -0.74
C VAL A 38 -7.43 2.59 -0.10
N CYS A 39 -7.63 3.47 0.87
CA CYS A 39 -8.97 3.84 1.32
C CYS A 39 -9.43 5.02 0.45
N ASP A 40 -10.60 4.91 -0.19
CA ASP A 40 -11.11 5.92 -1.14
C ASP A 40 -11.62 7.21 -0.46
N LYS A 41 -11.57 7.24 0.87
CA LYS A 41 -11.66 8.43 1.74
C LYS A 41 -10.35 8.59 2.54
N ALA A 42 -10.05 9.79 3.00
CA ALA A 42 -8.95 9.99 3.93
C ALA A 42 -9.27 9.34 5.30
N LEU A 43 -8.31 8.60 5.86
CA LEU A 43 -8.46 7.91 7.14
C LEU A 43 -8.39 8.91 8.30
N ASP A 44 -9.52 9.06 9.00
CA ASP A 44 -9.72 10.09 10.02
C ASP A 44 -10.42 9.48 11.25
N ALA A 45 -9.71 9.37 12.36
CA ALA A 45 -10.22 8.83 13.61
C ALA A 45 -11.38 9.65 14.23
N SER A 46 -11.65 10.86 13.75
CA SER A 46 -12.85 11.64 14.12
C SER A 46 -14.10 11.33 13.28
N LYS A 47 -13.96 10.49 12.23
CA LYS A 47 -15.01 10.14 11.27
C LYS A 47 -15.25 8.64 11.08
N LEU A 48 -14.37 7.80 11.62
CA LEU A 48 -14.50 6.34 11.64
C LEU A 48 -15.15 5.90 12.97
N ALA A 49 -15.97 4.85 12.95
CA ALA A 49 -16.51 4.25 14.16
C ALA A 49 -15.42 3.55 14.98
N ASP A 50 -14.52 2.85 14.30
CA ASP A 50 -13.41 2.08 14.88
C ASP A 50 -12.27 1.86 13.85
N ALA A 51 -11.26 1.07 14.23
CA ALA A 51 -10.14 0.71 13.35
C ALA A 51 -10.52 -0.31 12.26
N ALA A 52 -11.52 -1.16 12.50
CA ALA A 52 -11.97 -2.16 11.52
C ALA A 52 -12.69 -1.51 10.34
N GLU A 53 -13.45 -0.42 10.55
CA GLU A 53 -14.00 0.39 9.47
C GLU A 53 -12.90 1.02 8.59
N GLY A 54 -11.81 1.47 9.22
CA GLY A 54 -10.63 1.99 8.51
C GLY A 54 -9.93 0.90 7.69
N GLN A 55 -9.75 -0.29 8.27
CA GLN A 55 -9.11 -1.43 7.60
C GLN A 55 -9.99 -2.00 6.47
N ALA A 56 -11.30 -2.14 6.67
CA ALA A 56 -12.24 -2.55 5.63
C ALA A 56 -12.30 -1.57 4.44
N CYS A 57 -12.05 -0.28 4.68
CA CYS A 57 -11.89 0.71 3.60
C CYS A 57 -10.61 0.49 2.78
N LEU A 58 -9.52 0.06 3.43
CA LEU A 58 -8.24 -0.24 2.78
C LEU A 58 -8.28 -1.55 1.99
N ASP A 59 -8.84 -2.61 2.58
CA ASP A 59 -8.96 -3.94 1.96
C ASP A 59 -9.92 -3.96 0.75
N LYS A 60 -10.77 -2.95 0.61
CA LYS A 60 -11.56 -2.72 -0.61
C LYS A 60 -10.69 -2.48 -1.85
N TRP A 61 -9.52 -1.87 -1.71
CA TRP A 61 -8.62 -1.54 -2.82
C TRP A 61 -7.16 -1.94 -2.50
N VAL A 62 -6.94 -3.23 -2.30
CA VAL A 62 -5.59 -3.81 -2.35
C VAL A 62 -5.01 -3.59 -3.76
N LEU A 63 -3.84 -2.97 -3.86
CA LEU A 63 -3.20 -2.68 -5.14
C LEU A 63 -2.45 -3.92 -5.64
N HIS A 64 -2.76 -4.38 -6.84
CA HIS A 64 -2.01 -5.47 -7.48
C HIS A 64 -0.77 -4.91 -8.18
N ARG A 65 0.32 -5.69 -8.19
CA ARG A 65 1.56 -5.36 -8.90
C ARG A 65 1.34 -5.17 -10.39
N ALA A 66 2.20 -4.33 -10.99
CA ALA A 66 2.38 -4.27 -12.42
C ALA A 66 3.05 -5.57 -12.92
N PRO A 67 2.76 -6.04 -14.15
CA PRO A 67 3.54 -7.12 -14.74
C PRO A 67 5.03 -6.76 -14.80
N PRO A 68 5.95 -7.73 -14.60
CA PRO A 68 7.36 -7.56 -14.92
C PRO A 68 7.54 -7.00 -16.33
N ALA A 69 8.53 -6.12 -16.51
CA ALA A 69 8.86 -5.57 -17.83
C ALA A 69 9.28 -6.68 -18.82
N ALA A 70 9.06 -6.48 -20.12
CA ALA A 70 9.28 -7.52 -21.14
C ALA A 70 10.75 -7.97 -21.27
N ASP A 71 11.68 -7.11 -20.84
CA ASP A 71 13.11 -7.33 -20.78
C ASP A 71 13.58 -7.98 -19.46
N CYS A 72 12.72 -8.14 -18.45
CA CYS A 72 13.05 -8.78 -17.18
C CYS A 72 13.68 -10.18 -17.31
N LYS A 73 14.62 -10.49 -16.40
CA LYS A 73 15.36 -11.75 -16.32
C LYS A 73 15.46 -12.20 -14.86
N ALA A 74 15.71 -13.49 -14.65
CA ALA A 74 16.01 -14.00 -13.31
C ALA A 74 17.25 -13.31 -12.74
N ASN A 75 17.20 -12.92 -11.47
CA ASN A 75 18.26 -12.18 -10.77
C ASN A 75 18.59 -10.80 -11.37
N GLY A 76 17.67 -10.23 -12.17
CA GLY A 76 17.69 -8.81 -12.54
C GLY A 76 17.11 -7.92 -11.42
N PRO A 77 16.57 -6.73 -11.75
CA PRO A 77 15.94 -5.83 -10.79
C PRO A 77 14.87 -6.51 -9.92
N ALA A 78 14.74 -6.10 -8.67
CA ALA A 78 13.84 -6.72 -7.70
C ALA A 78 12.37 -6.70 -8.14
N ASP A 79 11.93 -5.67 -8.87
CA ASP A 79 10.57 -5.60 -9.43
C ASP A 79 10.32 -6.60 -10.58
N CYS A 80 11.38 -7.15 -11.18
CA CYS A 80 11.29 -8.25 -12.15
C CYS A 80 10.97 -9.61 -11.52
N GLN A 81 10.95 -9.72 -10.18
CA GLN A 81 10.52 -10.93 -9.48
C GLN A 81 9.16 -11.42 -10.03
N PRO A 82 8.93 -12.74 -10.15
CA PRO A 82 7.68 -13.25 -10.70
C PRO A 82 6.45 -12.72 -9.94
N ILE A 83 5.30 -12.73 -10.61
CA ILE A 83 4.02 -12.49 -9.95
C ILE A 83 3.65 -13.77 -9.21
N ASP A 84 3.30 -13.62 -7.94
CA ASP A 84 2.57 -14.65 -7.21
C ASP A 84 1.13 -14.70 -7.76
N GLU A 85 0.67 -15.88 -8.14
CA GLU A 85 -0.66 -16.07 -8.71
C GLU A 85 -1.73 -16.21 -7.63
N ASN A 86 -1.33 -16.57 -6.40
CA ASN A 86 -2.18 -16.54 -5.22
C ASN A 86 -2.21 -15.12 -4.61
N HIS A 87 -1.07 -14.40 -4.71
CA HIS A 87 -0.86 -13.10 -4.07
C HIS A 87 -0.34 -11.99 -5.02
N PRO A 88 -1.11 -11.56 -6.03
CA PRO A 88 -0.72 -10.52 -6.98
C PRO A 88 -0.44 -9.14 -6.34
N GLU A 89 -0.83 -8.93 -5.08
CA GLU A 89 -0.53 -7.78 -4.23
C GLU A 89 0.90 -7.76 -3.65
N ARG A 90 1.56 -8.93 -3.53
CA ARG A 90 2.82 -9.05 -2.78
C ARG A 90 4.06 -8.74 -3.59
N TRP A 91 4.84 -7.79 -3.08
CA TRP A 91 6.20 -7.49 -3.54
C TRP A 91 7.19 -7.98 -2.48
N TYR A 92 7.84 -9.12 -2.72
CA TYR A 92 8.77 -9.71 -1.76
C TYR A 92 10.07 -8.90 -1.71
N LEU A 93 10.64 -8.70 -0.52
CA LEU A 93 11.88 -7.95 -0.37
C LEU A 93 13.06 -8.77 -0.97
N PRO A 94 13.92 -8.15 -1.80
CA PRO A 94 15.12 -8.80 -2.32
C PRO A 94 16.17 -8.99 -1.21
N PRO A 95 17.30 -9.68 -1.46
CA PRO A 95 18.38 -9.80 -0.49
C PRO A 95 18.98 -8.42 -0.15
N PRO A 96 19.50 -8.21 1.09
CA PRO A 96 20.08 -6.92 1.48
C PRO A 96 21.19 -6.46 0.52
N GLY A 97 21.06 -5.23 0.01
CA GLY A 97 21.99 -4.62 -0.95
C GLY A 97 21.67 -4.89 -2.42
N HIS A 98 20.58 -5.59 -2.73
CA HIS A 98 20.11 -5.77 -4.12
C HIS A 98 19.57 -4.44 -4.68
N ASP A 99 19.79 -4.19 -5.99
CA ASP A 99 19.52 -2.92 -6.69
C ASP A 99 20.18 -1.64 -6.10
N VAL A 100 20.96 -1.75 -5.02
CA VAL A 100 21.76 -0.63 -4.52
C VAL A 100 22.91 -0.33 -5.48
N GLN A 101 23.11 0.94 -5.83
CA GLN A 101 24.27 1.37 -6.62
C GLN A 101 25.57 1.01 -5.91
N VAL A 102 26.37 0.14 -6.53
CA VAL A 102 27.74 -0.18 -6.11
C VAL A 102 28.71 0.50 -7.07
N ALA A 103 29.69 1.23 -6.55
CA ALA A 103 30.70 1.88 -7.37
C ALA A 103 31.60 0.84 -8.06
N GLY A 104 31.39 0.65 -9.37
CA GLY A 104 32.27 -0.15 -10.24
C GLY A 104 33.55 0.58 -10.63
N SER A 105 34.41 -0.06 -11.43
CA SER A 105 35.67 0.54 -11.91
C SER A 105 35.50 1.82 -12.72
N ASP A 106 34.34 1.97 -13.35
CA ASP A 106 34.04 3.01 -14.35
C ASP A 106 33.07 4.08 -13.79
N PHE A 107 32.71 3.98 -12.51
CA PHE A 107 31.74 4.82 -11.81
C PHE A 107 32.32 6.21 -11.52
N GLN A 108 31.58 7.26 -11.84
CA GLN A 108 31.94 8.64 -11.51
C GLN A 108 31.19 9.11 -10.27
N ASP A 109 31.79 10.02 -9.48
CA ASP A 109 31.14 10.57 -8.29
C ASP A 109 29.81 11.30 -8.59
N SER A 110 29.60 11.71 -9.85
CA SER A 110 28.33 12.26 -10.38
C SER A 110 27.20 11.24 -10.49
N ASP A 111 27.53 9.95 -10.57
CA ASP A 111 26.57 8.87 -10.83
C ASP A 111 25.92 8.39 -9.52
N ALA A 112 26.49 8.78 -8.38
CA ALA A 112 26.05 8.41 -7.04
C ALA A 112 24.71 9.08 -6.66
N THR A 113 23.66 8.28 -6.51
CA THR A 113 22.36 8.71 -5.96
C THR A 113 22.45 8.96 -4.45
N THR A 114 23.10 10.05 -4.06
CA THR A 114 23.25 10.55 -2.66
C THR A 114 23.57 9.45 -1.65
N ALA A 115 24.86 9.08 -1.57
CA ALA A 115 25.38 8.06 -0.67
C ALA A 115 24.86 8.23 0.78
N THR A 116 23.88 7.40 1.13
CA THR A 116 23.26 7.32 2.45
C THR A 116 23.13 5.84 2.80
N GLY A 117 23.31 5.48 4.07
CA GLY A 117 23.28 4.09 4.55
C GLY A 117 21.85 3.54 4.65
N TYR A 118 21.05 3.70 3.60
CA TYR A 118 19.65 3.32 3.51
C TYR A 118 19.40 2.52 2.25
N GLU A 119 18.48 1.57 2.34
CA GLU A 119 18.12 0.71 1.22
C GLU A 119 16.79 1.18 0.64
N TYR A 120 16.76 1.42 -0.67
CA TYR A 120 15.62 1.99 -1.40
C TYR A 120 15.05 0.94 -2.36
N HIS A 121 13.95 0.33 -1.96
CA HIS A 121 13.19 -0.55 -2.82
C HIS A 121 12.28 0.29 -3.73
N THR A 122 12.27 0.00 -5.03
CA THR A 122 11.42 0.68 -6.02
C THR A 122 10.57 -0.37 -6.74
N MET A 123 9.26 -0.14 -6.82
CA MET A 123 8.27 -1.16 -7.19
C MET A 123 7.12 -0.58 -8.00
N ARG A 124 6.55 -1.37 -8.92
CA ARG A 124 5.48 -0.90 -9.81
C ARG A 124 4.15 -1.56 -9.47
N PHE A 125 3.13 -0.73 -9.22
CA PHE A 125 1.78 -1.14 -8.83
C PHE A 125 0.73 -0.53 -9.76
N LYS A 126 -0.44 -1.17 -9.87
CA LYS A 126 -1.58 -0.64 -10.64
C LYS A 126 -2.52 0.12 -9.73
N ILE A 127 -2.96 1.30 -10.16
CA ILE A 127 -4.18 1.91 -9.62
C ILE A 127 -5.38 1.25 -10.33
N PRO A 128 -6.41 0.76 -9.61
CA PRO A 128 -7.66 0.29 -10.21
C PRO A 128 -8.26 1.32 -11.18
N ALA A 129 -8.99 0.87 -12.20
CA ALA A 129 -9.51 1.74 -13.27
C ALA A 129 -10.79 2.51 -12.87
N ASP A 130 -11.46 2.01 -11.84
CA ASP A 130 -12.72 2.45 -11.25
C ASP A 130 -12.53 3.21 -9.91
N LEU A 131 -11.35 3.13 -9.29
CA LEU A 131 -10.98 3.92 -8.13
C LEU A 131 -10.73 5.39 -8.52
N SER A 132 -11.49 6.30 -7.91
CA SER A 132 -11.19 7.74 -7.93
C SER A 132 -11.63 8.40 -6.62
N CYS A 133 -10.86 9.40 -6.19
CA CYS A 133 -11.02 10.03 -4.88
C CYS A 133 -10.27 11.36 -4.82
N GLU A 134 -10.93 12.42 -4.32
CA GLU A 134 -10.33 13.76 -4.18
C GLU A 134 -9.30 13.85 -3.06
N HIS A 135 -9.50 13.08 -1.99
CA HIS A 135 -8.60 12.95 -0.85
C HIS A 135 -8.79 11.54 -0.25
N CYS A 136 -7.79 10.69 -0.41
CA CYS A 136 -7.79 9.28 -0.07
C CYS A 136 -6.46 8.87 0.56
N THR A 137 -6.43 7.83 1.39
CA THR A 137 -5.20 7.42 2.09
C THR A 137 -4.64 6.16 1.45
N LEU A 138 -3.39 6.25 0.97
CA LEU A 138 -2.56 5.11 0.56
C LEU A 138 -1.84 4.57 1.79
N GLN A 139 -2.05 3.29 2.12
CA GLN A 139 -1.29 2.57 3.12
C GLN A 139 -0.19 1.75 2.43
N TRP A 140 1.03 1.85 2.95
CA TRP A 140 2.09 0.86 2.81
C TRP A 140 2.01 -0.10 3.99
N TYR A 141 1.96 -1.41 3.72
CA TYR A 141 2.10 -2.47 4.73
C TYR A 141 3.37 -3.28 4.44
N TRP A 142 4.05 -3.69 5.51
CA TRP A 142 5.19 -4.59 5.48
C TRP A 142 5.00 -5.70 6.50
N SER A 143 4.83 -6.93 5.99
CA SER A 143 4.96 -8.15 6.79
C SER A 143 6.41 -8.62 6.77
N THR A 144 7.05 -8.75 7.93
CA THR A 144 8.46 -9.20 8.01
C THR A 144 8.61 -10.71 7.80
N GLY A 145 9.84 -11.15 7.50
CA GLY A 145 10.18 -12.55 7.20
C GLY A 145 11.45 -13.04 7.89
N ASN A 146 11.80 -12.46 9.04
CA ASN A 146 12.99 -12.78 9.83
C ASN A 146 12.73 -13.76 10.99
N THR A 147 11.52 -13.76 11.55
CA THR A 147 11.09 -14.67 12.64
C THR A 147 10.35 -15.89 12.10
N CYS A 148 9.33 -15.64 11.27
CA CYS A 148 8.51 -16.60 10.52
C CYS A 148 8.07 -15.91 9.23
N PHE A 149 7.54 -16.65 8.25
CA PHE A 149 6.88 -16.06 7.09
C PHE A 149 5.38 -15.92 7.35
N TYR A 150 4.72 -14.93 6.74
CA TYR A 150 3.32 -14.61 7.01
C TYR A 150 2.38 -15.84 6.90
N ASP A 151 2.56 -16.66 5.86
CA ASP A 151 1.77 -17.86 5.57
C ASP A 151 2.61 -18.97 4.89
N GLY A 152 1.96 -20.09 4.56
CA GLY A 152 2.57 -21.21 3.85
C GLY A 152 2.85 -20.98 2.36
N ASP A 153 2.17 -20.03 1.72
CA ASP A 153 2.27 -19.78 0.26
C ASP A 153 3.66 -19.26 -0.17
N TYR A 154 4.41 -18.66 0.76
CA TYR A 154 5.86 -18.41 0.61
C TYR A 154 6.63 -19.64 0.09
N ILE A 155 6.26 -20.86 0.51
CA ILE A 155 6.89 -22.11 0.06
C ILE A 155 6.66 -22.29 -1.46
N ALA A 156 5.42 -22.17 -1.91
CA ALA A 156 5.06 -22.30 -3.32
C ALA A 156 5.72 -21.19 -4.16
N TYR A 157 5.65 -19.93 -3.70
CA TYR A 157 6.23 -18.79 -4.40
C TYR A 157 7.75 -18.93 -4.58
N PHE A 158 8.51 -19.17 -3.50
CA PHE A 158 9.97 -19.23 -3.62
C PHE A 158 10.48 -20.51 -4.31
N GLN A 159 9.72 -21.61 -4.28
CA GLN A 159 10.01 -22.78 -5.12
C GLN A 159 9.74 -22.52 -6.61
N LYS A 160 8.67 -21.79 -6.96
CA LYS A 160 8.41 -21.29 -8.33
C LYS A 160 9.50 -20.32 -8.78
N MET A 161 9.94 -19.42 -7.91
CA MET A 161 11.05 -18.50 -8.18
C MET A 161 12.35 -19.26 -8.50
N LYS A 162 12.68 -20.28 -7.68
CA LYS A 162 13.83 -21.17 -7.88
C LYS A 162 13.76 -21.97 -9.17
N SER A 163 12.59 -22.52 -9.55
CA SER A 163 12.45 -23.27 -10.81
C SER A 163 12.53 -22.39 -12.06
N LEU A 164 12.24 -21.09 -11.93
CA LEU A 164 12.47 -20.06 -12.94
C LEU A 164 13.93 -19.54 -12.98
N GLY A 165 14.85 -20.14 -12.24
CA GLY A 165 16.28 -19.81 -12.27
C GLY A 165 16.71 -18.64 -11.39
N TRP A 166 15.86 -18.21 -10.44
CA TRP A 166 16.26 -17.22 -9.43
C TRP A 166 17.06 -17.86 -8.29
N GLU A 167 17.98 -17.09 -7.72
CA GLU A 167 18.72 -17.40 -6.49
C GLU A 167 17.83 -17.26 -5.24
N ALA A 168 16.62 -17.82 -5.27
CA ALA A 168 15.59 -17.70 -4.25
C ALA A 168 16.02 -18.11 -2.82
N ALA A 169 17.13 -18.85 -2.70
CA ALA A 169 17.76 -19.19 -1.43
C ALA A 169 18.40 -17.98 -0.71
N SER A 170 18.80 -16.91 -1.41
CA SER A 170 19.28 -15.67 -0.77
C SER A 170 18.12 -14.81 -0.25
N TRP A 171 16.96 -14.91 -0.88
CA TRP A 171 15.72 -14.25 -0.48
C TRP A 171 15.11 -14.96 0.75
N ALA A 172 14.68 -16.21 0.58
CA ALA A 172 13.93 -17.00 1.57
C ALA A 172 14.50 -18.42 1.72
N PRO A 173 15.67 -18.59 2.38
CA PRO A 173 16.38 -19.88 2.44
C PRO A 173 15.57 -21.01 3.07
N ALA A 174 14.67 -20.70 4.01
CA ALA A 174 13.79 -21.68 4.63
C ALA A 174 12.65 -22.12 3.68
N ALA A 175 12.03 -21.21 2.93
CA ALA A 175 10.92 -21.54 2.02
C ALA A 175 11.35 -22.44 0.84
N VAL A 176 12.61 -22.35 0.42
CA VAL A 176 13.19 -23.20 -0.65
C VAL A 176 13.79 -24.53 -0.15
N ALA A 177 13.69 -24.82 1.14
CA ALA A 177 14.25 -26.01 1.76
C ALA A 177 13.30 -27.22 1.64
N SER A 178 13.85 -28.42 1.48
CA SER A 178 13.05 -29.65 1.28
C SER A 178 12.34 -30.17 2.55
N TRP A 179 12.53 -29.51 3.70
CA TRP A 179 11.86 -29.80 4.97
C TRP A 179 10.76 -28.78 5.31
N ALA A 180 10.61 -27.75 4.50
CA ALA A 180 9.69 -26.64 4.76
C ALA A 180 8.23 -27.09 4.73
N THR A 181 7.49 -26.77 5.78
CA THR A 181 6.03 -26.90 5.86
C THR A 181 5.46 -25.64 6.48
N GLU A 182 4.21 -25.30 6.16
CA GLU A 182 3.48 -24.20 6.79
C GLU A 182 3.59 -24.27 8.33
N THR A 183 3.35 -25.46 8.89
CA THR A 183 3.48 -25.79 10.32
C THR A 183 4.88 -25.57 10.93
N ASN A 184 5.94 -25.35 10.14
CA ASN A 184 7.31 -25.15 10.65
C ASN A 184 8.03 -23.89 10.16
N ILE A 185 7.46 -23.10 9.23
CA ILE A 185 7.99 -21.76 8.87
C ILE A 185 6.97 -20.62 8.91
N ALA A 186 5.66 -20.90 8.85
CA ALA A 186 4.65 -19.85 8.83
C ALA A 186 4.42 -19.25 10.23
N CYS A 187 3.86 -18.05 10.29
CA CYS A 187 3.44 -17.41 11.52
C CYS A 187 2.08 -17.94 12.01
N GLY A 188 1.67 -17.52 13.21
CA GLY A 188 0.37 -17.81 13.78
C GLY A 188 0.21 -19.22 14.37
N PRO A 189 -0.97 -19.53 14.96
CA PRO A 189 -1.18 -20.73 15.78
C PRO A 189 -1.16 -22.07 15.03
N GLN A 190 -1.31 -22.04 13.69
CA GLN A 190 -1.25 -23.23 12.84
C GLN A 190 0.15 -23.44 12.24
N GLY A 191 0.96 -22.36 12.18
CA GLY A 191 2.37 -22.38 11.85
C GLY A 191 3.25 -22.63 13.08
N THR A 192 4.32 -21.85 13.19
CA THR A 192 5.32 -21.89 14.27
C THR A 192 4.82 -21.47 15.66
N GLY A 193 3.57 -20.99 15.78
CA GLY A 193 3.06 -20.35 17.00
C GLY A 193 3.68 -18.98 17.31
N SER A 194 4.61 -18.51 16.46
CA SER A 194 5.23 -17.18 16.54
C SER A 194 4.52 -16.20 15.61
N PHE A 195 4.70 -14.90 15.85
CA PHE A 195 4.19 -13.84 14.99
C PHE A 195 5.34 -12.98 14.48
N GLY A 196 5.22 -12.49 13.25
CA GLY A 196 6.19 -11.56 12.66
C GLY A 196 6.11 -10.17 13.29
N GLU A 197 7.12 -9.35 13.02
CA GLU A 197 6.99 -7.90 13.17
C GLU A 197 6.24 -7.34 11.95
N GLU A 198 5.48 -6.27 12.13
CA GLU A 198 4.67 -5.66 11.09
C GLU A 198 4.78 -4.14 11.13
N PHE A 199 4.78 -3.50 9.95
CA PHE A 199 4.80 -2.05 9.84
C PHE A 199 3.71 -1.55 8.90
N TRP A 200 3.08 -0.44 9.26
CA TRP A 200 2.17 0.31 8.41
C TRP A 200 2.56 1.78 8.42
N ASN A 201 2.59 2.43 7.25
CA ASN A 201 2.55 3.89 7.18
C ASN A 201 1.47 4.32 6.17
N CYS A 202 0.95 5.53 6.37
CA CYS A 202 -0.08 6.13 5.53
C CYS A 202 0.43 7.42 4.87
N ALA A 203 0.05 7.64 3.61
CA ALA A 203 0.25 8.89 2.87
C ALA A 203 -1.05 9.30 2.19
N ASP A 204 -1.43 10.57 2.31
CA ASP A 204 -2.65 11.06 1.69
C ASP A 204 -2.41 11.46 0.23
N ILE A 205 -3.30 11.03 -0.64
CA ILE A 205 -3.19 11.12 -2.09
C ILE A 205 -4.52 11.56 -2.70
N LYS A 206 -4.49 11.83 -4.00
CA LYS A 206 -5.66 12.01 -4.87
C LYS A 206 -5.58 11.03 -6.04
N ILE A 207 -6.71 10.47 -6.45
CA ILE A 207 -6.80 9.64 -7.65
C ILE A 207 -7.86 10.25 -8.57
N VAL A 208 -7.43 10.79 -9.72
CA VAL A 208 -8.35 11.27 -10.75
C VAL A 208 -8.83 10.12 -11.62
N PRO A 209 -10.08 10.15 -12.14
CA PRO A 209 -10.55 9.17 -13.10
C PRO A 209 -9.64 9.04 -14.32
N GLY A 210 -9.50 7.83 -14.84
CA GLY A 210 -8.82 7.57 -16.10
C GLY A 210 -9.59 8.12 -17.30
N GLY A 211 -8.91 8.21 -18.44
CA GLY A 211 -9.61 8.31 -19.72
C GLY A 211 -10.47 7.05 -19.95
N PRO A 212 -11.51 7.09 -20.80
CA PRO A 212 -12.46 5.99 -20.96
C PRO A 212 -11.75 4.68 -21.33
N THR A 213 -11.70 3.76 -20.37
CA THR A 213 -11.06 2.45 -20.50
C THR A 213 -11.68 1.68 -21.67
N PRO A 214 -10.89 1.21 -22.66
CA PRO A 214 -11.41 0.31 -23.68
C PRO A 214 -12.03 -0.93 -23.01
N PRO A 215 -13.19 -1.43 -23.50
CA PRO A 215 -13.78 -2.64 -22.95
C PRO A 215 -12.77 -3.81 -23.08
N PRO A 216 -12.74 -4.75 -22.13
CA PRO A 216 -11.75 -5.82 -22.11
C PRO A 216 -11.83 -6.63 -23.41
N THR A 217 -10.71 -6.68 -24.13
CA THR A 217 -10.58 -7.45 -25.37
C THR A 217 -10.99 -8.90 -25.12
N PRO A 218 -11.97 -9.46 -25.86
CA PRO A 218 -12.36 -10.85 -25.72
C PRO A 218 -11.16 -11.79 -25.87
N ALA A 219 -11.10 -12.83 -25.04
CA ALA A 219 -10.02 -13.83 -25.11
C ALA A 219 -9.93 -14.42 -26.54
N PRO A 220 -8.71 -14.65 -27.08
CA PRO A 220 -8.56 -15.19 -28.42
C PRO A 220 -9.32 -16.52 -28.58
N PRO A 221 -10.14 -16.70 -29.63
CA PRO A 221 -10.86 -17.95 -29.84
C PRO A 221 -9.87 -19.09 -30.12
N THR A 222 -10.07 -20.23 -29.46
CA THR A 222 -9.27 -21.44 -29.66
C THR A 222 -9.18 -21.79 -31.14
N PRO A 223 -7.98 -22.05 -31.71
CA PRO A 223 -7.84 -22.33 -33.14
C PRO A 223 -8.66 -23.55 -33.58
N ALA A 224 -9.54 -23.35 -34.56
CA ALA A 224 -10.24 -24.44 -35.23
C ALA A 224 -9.25 -25.28 -36.06
N PRO A 225 -9.47 -26.60 -36.20
CA PRO A 225 -8.59 -27.46 -37.00
C PRO A 225 -8.62 -27.06 -38.49
N VAL A 226 -7.44 -27.00 -39.10
CA VAL A 226 -7.24 -26.49 -40.47
C VAL A 226 -7.78 -27.49 -41.51
N PRO A 227 -8.70 -27.10 -42.42
CA PRO A 227 -9.12 -27.94 -43.53
C PRO A 227 -8.07 -27.97 -44.66
N THR A 228 -8.01 -29.07 -45.39
CA THR A 228 -7.08 -29.30 -46.51
C THR A 228 -7.39 -28.42 -47.73
N PRO A 229 -6.36 -28.01 -48.52
CA PRO A 229 -6.55 -27.13 -49.67
C PRO A 229 -7.15 -27.85 -50.88
N MET A 230 -7.93 -27.10 -51.67
CA MET A 230 -8.56 -27.53 -52.93
C MET A 230 -8.00 -26.73 -54.12
N PRO A 231 -7.91 -27.28 -55.35
CA PRO A 231 -7.21 -26.62 -56.46
C PRO A 231 -7.88 -25.35 -57.00
N ALA A 232 -7.07 -24.46 -57.59
CA ALA A 232 -7.53 -23.20 -58.18
C ALA A 232 -8.25 -23.37 -59.54
N ALA A 233 -9.13 -22.43 -59.87
CA ALA A 233 -9.85 -22.35 -61.14
C ALA A 233 -9.42 -21.12 -61.97
N THR A 234 -9.61 -21.20 -63.29
CA THR A 234 -9.16 -20.21 -64.30
C THR A 234 -10.07 -18.98 -64.44
N PRO A 235 -9.54 -17.82 -64.86
CA PRO A 235 -10.31 -16.59 -65.05
C PRO A 235 -11.05 -16.53 -66.41
N MET A 236 -12.08 -15.68 -66.48
CA MET A 236 -12.83 -15.33 -67.70
C MET A 236 -12.73 -13.81 -67.99
N PRO A 237 -12.95 -13.36 -69.24
CA PRO A 237 -12.56 -12.01 -69.68
C PRO A 237 -13.55 -10.90 -69.30
N VAL A 238 -13.04 -9.66 -69.27
CA VAL A 238 -13.75 -8.43 -68.88
C VAL A 238 -14.32 -7.69 -70.10
N ALA A 239 -15.49 -7.08 -69.95
CA ALA A 239 -16.09 -6.17 -70.95
C ALA A 239 -15.90 -4.69 -70.56
N ALA A 240 -15.87 -3.80 -71.55
CA ALA A 240 -15.43 -2.40 -71.38
C ALA A 240 -16.55 -1.41 -70.94
N PRO A 241 -16.21 -0.32 -70.22
CA PRO A 241 -17.13 0.74 -69.84
C PRO A 241 -17.15 1.93 -70.82
N THR A 242 -18.23 2.72 -70.78
CA THR A 242 -18.38 4.04 -71.43
C THR A 242 -19.03 5.06 -70.46
N PRO A 243 -18.83 6.39 -70.65
CA PRO A 243 -18.44 7.23 -69.51
C PRO A 243 -19.38 8.41 -69.17
N MET A 244 -19.06 9.09 -68.06
CA MET A 244 -19.21 10.52 -67.69
C MET A 244 -19.65 10.68 -66.21
N PRO A 245 -19.40 11.83 -65.54
CA PRO A 245 -18.63 13.01 -65.95
C PRO A 245 -17.33 13.23 -65.14
N VAL A 246 -16.52 14.22 -65.54
CA VAL A 246 -15.20 14.55 -64.95
C VAL A 246 -15.33 15.47 -63.74
N ALA A 247 -14.53 15.23 -62.69
CA ALA A 247 -14.26 16.17 -61.60
C ALA A 247 -12.84 16.77 -61.70
N ALA A 248 -12.57 17.82 -60.90
CA ALA A 248 -11.36 18.64 -60.94
C ALA A 248 -10.03 17.84 -60.80
N PRO A 249 -8.90 18.33 -61.33
CA PRO A 249 -7.67 17.54 -61.50
C PRO A 249 -7.00 17.15 -60.18
N ALA A 250 -6.52 15.91 -60.11
CA ALA A 250 -5.64 15.45 -59.06
C ALA A 250 -4.21 16.03 -59.23
N PRO A 251 -3.47 16.31 -58.14
CA PRO A 251 -2.06 16.68 -58.21
C PRO A 251 -1.21 15.54 -58.80
N GLN A 252 -0.11 15.90 -59.46
CA GLN A 252 0.84 14.95 -60.05
C GLN A 252 1.63 14.18 -58.97
N PRO A 253 2.15 12.97 -59.26
CA PRO A 253 2.96 12.22 -58.30
C PRO A 253 4.35 12.84 -58.16
N GLY A 254 4.65 13.37 -56.98
CA GLY A 254 5.97 13.89 -56.62
C GLY A 254 6.05 14.31 -55.14
N ASP A 255 5.03 15.01 -54.66
CA ASP A 255 5.07 15.71 -53.37
C ASP A 255 4.60 14.86 -52.17
N CYS A 256 5.22 13.70 -51.93
CA CYS A 256 5.20 13.11 -50.58
C CYS A 256 6.35 13.69 -49.75
N ALA A 257 6.10 13.96 -48.47
CA ALA A 257 7.12 14.53 -47.60
C ALA A 257 8.25 13.50 -47.36
N ALA A 258 9.50 13.96 -47.50
CA ALA A 258 10.67 13.16 -47.19
C ALA A 258 10.71 12.75 -45.71
N LEU A 259 11.54 11.77 -45.35
CA LEU A 259 11.76 11.39 -43.95
C LEU A 259 12.13 12.61 -43.10
N TRP A 260 11.50 12.74 -41.93
CA TRP A 260 11.52 13.91 -41.03
C TRP A 260 10.81 15.18 -41.54
N GLY A 261 10.22 15.17 -42.74
CA GLY A 261 9.35 16.24 -43.24
C GLY A 261 8.01 16.33 -42.50
N LYS A 262 7.37 17.51 -42.52
CA LYS A 262 6.03 17.72 -41.96
C LYS A 262 4.97 17.16 -42.91
N CYS A 263 4.03 16.39 -42.37
CA CYS A 263 3.02 15.65 -43.13
C CYS A 263 1.57 15.86 -42.62
N GLY A 264 1.37 16.73 -41.63
CA GLY A 264 0.04 16.95 -41.06
C GLY A 264 0.00 17.97 -39.93
N GLY A 265 -1.21 18.19 -39.41
CA GLY A 265 -1.55 19.14 -38.34
C GLY A 265 -2.71 20.05 -38.74
N ALA A 266 -3.42 20.60 -37.75
CA ALA A 266 -4.71 21.31 -37.89
C ALA A 266 -4.72 22.60 -38.75
N SER A 267 -3.60 23.00 -39.33
CA SER A 267 -3.52 24.07 -40.34
C SER A 267 -2.47 23.77 -41.43
N TRP A 268 -2.24 22.48 -41.71
CA TRP A 268 -1.29 22.04 -42.74
C TRP A 268 -1.97 21.89 -44.11
N THR A 269 -1.45 22.59 -45.11
CA THR A 269 -1.92 22.56 -46.50
C THR A 269 -0.93 21.87 -47.47
N GLY A 270 0.22 21.42 -46.98
CA GLY A 270 1.21 20.67 -47.75
C GLY A 270 0.95 19.17 -47.77
N SER A 271 1.94 18.42 -48.26
CA SER A 271 1.95 16.95 -48.39
C SER A 271 1.39 16.22 -47.16
N THR A 272 0.54 15.22 -47.39
CA THR A 272 -0.03 14.36 -46.33
C THR A 272 0.48 12.91 -46.38
N CYS A 273 1.11 12.51 -47.50
CA CYS A 273 1.86 11.25 -47.61
C CYS A 273 3.34 11.47 -47.27
N CYS A 274 4.01 10.35 -46.97
CA CYS A 274 5.45 10.29 -46.71
C CYS A 274 6.15 9.38 -47.73
N GLU A 275 7.46 9.56 -47.91
CA GLU A 275 8.26 8.72 -48.82
C GLU A 275 8.31 7.24 -48.39
N THR A 276 8.52 6.35 -49.37
CA THR A 276 8.47 4.89 -49.20
C THR A 276 9.42 4.40 -48.09
N GLY A 277 8.88 3.68 -47.10
CA GLY A 277 9.61 3.23 -45.91
C GLY A 277 9.49 4.16 -44.70
N SER A 278 8.67 5.20 -44.79
CA SER A 278 8.28 6.08 -43.69
C SER A 278 6.76 6.28 -43.61
N TYR A 279 6.25 6.75 -42.48
CA TYR A 279 4.84 7.05 -42.27
C TYR A 279 4.62 8.34 -41.48
N CYS A 280 3.44 8.94 -41.63
CA CYS A 280 3.09 10.18 -40.96
C CYS A 280 2.68 9.94 -39.49
N LYS A 281 3.60 10.17 -38.55
CA LYS A 281 3.34 10.10 -37.11
C LYS A 281 2.89 11.47 -36.60
N ARG A 282 1.67 11.55 -36.08
CA ARG A 282 1.18 12.73 -35.33
C ARG A 282 2.01 12.88 -34.05
N GLN A 283 2.55 14.09 -33.81
CA GLN A 283 3.26 14.43 -32.57
C GLN A 283 2.39 15.29 -31.66
N ASN A 284 1.70 16.26 -32.23
CA ASN A 284 0.67 17.06 -31.57
C ASN A 284 -0.44 17.45 -32.56
N GLU A 285 -1.36 18.31 -32.16
CA GLU A 285 -2.48 18.74 -33.00
C GLU A 285 -2.06 19.56 -34.25
N TRP A 286 -0.97 20.32 -34.15
CA TRP A 286 -0.52 21.27 -35.17
C TRP A 286 0.63 20.71 -36.03
N TYR A 287 1.21 19.57 -35.62
CA TYR A 287 2.39 18.96 -36.22
C TYR A 287 2.34 17.41 -36.25
N SER A 288 2.36 16.86 -37.46
CA SER A 288 2.70 15.46 -37.75
C SER A 288 3.95 15.40 -38.63
N GLN A 289 4.79 14.38 -38.43
CA GLN A 289 6.09 14.21 -39.09
C GLN A 289 6.22 12.83 -39.74
N CYS A 290 6.88 12.76 -40.90
CA CYS A 290 7.28 11.49 -41.50
C CYS A 290 8.39 10.85 -40.67
N VAL A 291 8.18 9.64 -40.17
CA VAL A 291 9.17 8.88 -39.39
C VAL A 291 9.36 7.49 -39.98
N LYS A 292 10.54 6.90 -39.80
CA LYS A 292 10.91 5.63 -40.44
C LYS A 292 10.05 4.47 -39.93
N GLY A 293 9.61 3.60 -40.83
CA GLY A 293 8.75 2.44 -40.55
C GLY A 293 7.46 2.45 -41.36
N THR A 294 6.64 1.41 -41.17
CA THR A 294 5.28 1.32 -41.71
C THR A 294 4.26 1.92 -40.76
N ALA A 295 3.17 2.46 -41.31
CA ALA A 295 2.06 2.95 -40.49
C ALA A 295 1.42 1.80 -39.69
N PRO A 296 1.02 2.01 -38.42
CA PRO A 296 0.11 1.09 -37.74
C PRO A 296 -1.22 1.03 -38.52
N ALA A 297 -1.85 -0.15 -38.56
CA ALA A 297 -3.11 -0.33 -39.27
C ALA A 297 -4.21 0.58 -38.70
N PRO A 298 -5.05 1.21 -39.55
CA PRO A 298 -6.13 2.05 -39.07
C PRO A 298 -7.15 1.23 -38.28
N PRO A 299 -7.70 1.76 -37.16
CA PRO A 299 -8.79 1.10 -36.45
C PRO A 299 -10.05 1.01 -37.33
N PRO A 300 -10.91 -0.01 -37.14
CA PRO A 300 -12.13 -0.15 -37.91
C PRO A 300 -13.06 1.05 -37.70
N THR A 301 -13.62 1.58 -38.79
CA THR A 301 -14.56 2.70 -38.75
C THR A 301 -15.86 2.31 -38.04
N PRO A 302 -16.36 3.10 -37.08
CA PRO A 302 -17.64 2.83 -36.44
C PRO A 302 -18.80 3.01 -37.44
N MET A 303 -19.77 2.10 -37.38
CA MET A 303 -20.98 2.13 -38.20
C MET A 303 -21.96 3.21 -37.68
N PRO A 304 -22.73 3.91 -38.55
CA PRO A 304 -23.65 4.96 -38.09
C PRO A 304 -24.81 4.40 -37.25
N SER A 305 -24.90 4.80 -35.98
CA SER A 305 -26.00 4.46 -35.09
C SER A 305 -27.30 5.19 -35.48
N MET A 306 -28.42 4.47 -35.52
CA MET A 306 -29.75 5.06 -35.64
C MET A 306 -30.16 5.79 -34.34
N PRO A 307 -31.02 6.82 -34.40
CA PRO A 307 -31.55 7.47 -33.21
C PRO A 307 -32.46 6.53 -32.41
N SER A 308 -32.27 6.49 -31.10
CA SER A 308 -33.08 5.70 -30.15
C SER A 308 -34.44 6.38 -29.86
N PRO A 309 -35.54 5.64 -29.63
CA PRO A 309 -36.86 6.23 -29.38
C PRO A 309 -36.97 6.89 -28.00
N THR A 310 -37.75 7.97 -27.93
CA THR A 310 -38.05 8.71 -26.69
C THR A 310 -38.86 7.86 -25.70
N PRO A 311 -38.53 7.86 -24.39
CA PRO A 311 -39.35 7.21 -23.36
C PRO A 311 -40.75 7.83 -23.22
N ALA A 312 -41.76 7.00 -22.92
CA ALA A 312 -43.10 7.46 -22.56
C ALA A 312 -43.17 7.90 -21.08
N PRO A 313 -44.15 8.73 -20.67
CA PRO A 313 -44.28 9.18 -19.28
C PRO A 313 -44.82 8.07 -18.36
N SER A 314 -44.13 7.79 -17.26
CA SER A 314 -44.58 6.82 -16.25
C SER A 314 -45.75 7.35 -15.42
N GLN A 315 -46.75 6.50 -15.17
CA GLN A 315 -47.79 6.75 -14.16
C GLN A 315 -47.30 6.40 -12.75
N PRO A 316 -47.93 6.93 -11.67
CA PRO A 316 -47.57 6.59 -10.30
C PRO A 316 -48.04 5.17 -9.92
N GLN A 317 -47.17 4.37 -9.29
CA GLN A 317 -47.58 3.15 -8.59
C GLN A 317 -47.95 3.43 -7.12
N PRO A 318 -48.79 2.59 -6.49
CA PRO A 318 -49.12 2.72 -5.07
C PRO A 318 -47.93 2.43 -4.14
N GLN A 319 -47.90 3.11 -3.00
CA GLN A 319 -46.91 2.93 -1.95
C GLN A 319 -47.21 1.68 -1.08
N PRO A 320 -46.21 0.86 -0.70
CA PRO A 320 -46.38 -0.21 0.30
C PRO A 320 -46.53 0.33 1.73
N GLU A 321 -47.25 -0.40 2.57
CA GLU A 321 -47.40 -0.09 4.01
C GLU A 321 -46.11 -0.35 4.81
N PRO A 322 -45.86 0.37 5.91
CA PRO A 322 -44.65 0.23 6.70
C PRO A 322 -44.62 -1.09 7.50
N LYS A 323 -43.49 -1.78 7.45
CA LYS A 323 -43.20 -2.95 8.29
C LYS A 323 -42.86 -2.49 9.72
N PRO A 324 -43.29 -3.19 10.78
CA PRO A 324 -42.91 -2.85 12.15
C PRO A 324 -41.39 -2.87 12.39
N GLU A 325 -40.95 -1.94 13.22
CA GLU A 325 -39.58 -1.74 13.68
C GLU A 325 -39.24 -2.76 14.79
N PRO A 326 -38.06 -3.42 14.76
CA PRO A 326 -37.63 -4.30 15.85
C PRO A 326 -37.15 -3.50 17.07
N GLU A 327 -37.48 -4.00 18.25
CA GLU A 327 -37.14 -3.42 19.56
C GLU A 327 -35.61 -3.54 19.84
N PRO A 328 -34.97 -2.54 20.47
CA PRO A 328 -33.51 -2.54 20.65
C PRO A 328 -33.04 -3.56 21.71
N GLU A 329 -32.09 -4.41 21.33
CA GLU A 329 -31.36 -5.31 22.23
C GLU A 329 -30.27 -4.50 22.98
N PRO A 330 -30.06 -4.71 24.30
CA PRO A 330 -29.24 -3.82 25.12
C PRO A 330 -27.73 -3.95 24.88
N GLU A 331 -27.02 -2.83 25.01
CA GLU A 331 -25.56 -2.75 24.87
C GLU A 331 -24.82 -3.55 25.97
N PRO A 332 -23.71 -4.25 25.65
CA PRO A 332 -22.82 -4.82 26.66
C PRO A 332 -22.03 -3.73 27.39
N GLU A 333 -21.92 -3.84 28.72
CA GLU A 333 -21.50 -2.73 29.58
C GLU A 333 -19.99 -2.41 29.56
N SER A 334 -19.69 -1.10 29.51
CA SER A 334 -18.49 -0.44 30.06
C SER A 334 -17.11 -0.80 29.50
N LYS A 335 -16.46 0.21 28.87
CA LYS A 335 -15.00 0.24 28.76
C LYS A 335 -14.41 0.43 30.17
N VAL A 336 -13.43 -0.40 30.55
CA VAL A 336 -12.75 -0.30 31.84
C VAL A 336 -11.98 1.03 31.89
N ASP A 337 -12.19 1.81 32.96
CA ASP A 337 -11.51 3.09 33.21
C ASP A 337 -10.41 2.92 34.28
N CYS A 338 -9.41 3.81 34.27
CA CYS A 338 -8.29 3.85 35.23
C CYS A 338 -8.72 3.79 36.69
N ASN A 339 -9.93 4.30 37.01
CA ASN A 339 -10.51 4.27 38.35
C ASN A 339 -10.90 2.85 38.82
N GLN A 340 -11.22 1.92 37.91
CA GLN A 340 -11.56 0.54 38.26
C GLN A 340 -10.33 -0.29 38.65
N LEU A 341 -9.18 -0.03 37.98
CA LEU A 341 -7.90 -0.67 38.30
C LEU A 341 -7.46 -0.45 39.77
N CYS A 342 -7.97 0.59 40.44
CA CYS A 342 -7.69 0.88 41.84
C CYS A 342 -8.23 -0.16 42.84
N SER A 343 -9.03 -1.14 42.39
CA SER A 343 -9.50 -2.27 43.21
C SER A 343 -8.85 -3.61 42.82
N LEU A 344 -7.91 -3.62 41.88
CA LEU A 344 -7.23 -4.81 41.37
C LEU A 344 -5.80 -4.93 41.93
N THR A 345 -5.27 -6.15 41.98
CA THR A 345 -3.89 -6.40 42.45
C THR A 345 -2.87 -6.32 41.29
N ASP A 346 -1.81 -5.56 41.49
CA ASP A 346 -0.70 -5.38 40.55
C ASP A 346 0.27 -6.57 40.61
N LEU A 347 0.19 -7.50 39.65
CA LEU A 347 1.08 -8.65 39.58
C LEU A 347 2.53 -8.28 39.22
N SER A 348 2.71 -7.20 38.44
CA SER A 348 4.02 -6.76 37.97
C SER A 348 4.91 -6.25 39.10
N SER A 349 4.32 -5.77 40.20
CA SER A 349 5.01 -5.44 41.46
C SER A 349 5.81 -6.61 42.05
N SER A 350 5.40 -7.85 41.77
CA SER A 350 6.07 -9.09 42.20
C SER A 350 6.81 -9.80 41.06
N GLY A 351 6.99 -9.15 39.90
CA GLY A 351 7.58 -9.75 38.70
C GLY A 351 6.67 -10.74 37.96
N ASN A 352 5.40 -10.88 38.37
CA ASN A 352 4.45 -11.83 37.79
C ASN A 352 3.66 -11.21 36.62
N MET A 353 3.20 -12.07 35.71
CA MET A 353 2.26 -11.71 34.64
C MET A 353 0.90 -12.38 34.86
N CYS A 354 -0.15 -11.93 34.14
CA CYS A 354 -1.49 -12.49 34.22
C CYS A 354 -1.52 -14.03 34.14
N SER A 355 -0.64 -14.62 33.33
CA SER A 355 -0.50 -16.08 33.17
C SER A 355 -0.26 -16.84 34.48
N ALA A 356 0.31 -16.21 35.52
CA ALA A 356 0.45 -16.80 36.85
C ALA A 356 -0.90 -17.17 37.50
N ASN A 357 -1.97 -16.46 37.14
CA ASN A 357 -3.34 -16.72 37.60
C ASN A 357 -4.15 -17.65 36.67
N SER A 358 -3.50 -18.35 35.72
CA SER A 358 -4.20 -19.29 34.81
C SER A 358 -4.85 -20.50 35.52
N GLY A 359 -4.64 -20.67 36.84
CA GLY A 359 -5.35 -21.65 37.66
C GLY A 359 -6.68 -21.15 38.28
N SER A 360 -7.05 -19.87 38.11
CA SER A 360 -8.30 -19.34 38.67
C SER A 360 -8.82 -18.09 37.94
N GLN A 361 -10.03 -18.20 37.39
CA GLN A 361 -10.76 -17.09 36.78
C GLN A 361 -10.97 -15.90 37.74
N ASP A 362 -11.30 -16.19 39.01
CA ASP A 362 -11.55 -15.17 40.04
C ASP A 362 -10.26 -14.44 40.47
N ALA A 363 -9.12 -15.14 40.48
CA ALA A 363 -7.82 -14.50 40.69
C ALA A 363 -7.41 -13.68 39.46
N CYS A 364 -7.70 -14.18 38.26
CA CYS A 364 -7.39 -13.50 37.01
C CYS A 364 -8.07 -12.12 36.92
N THR A 365 -9.41 -12.08 36.97
CA THR A 365 -10.17 -10.83 36.79
C THR A 365 -10.00 -9.81 37.93
N LYS A 366 -9.37 -10.21 39.04
CA LYS A 366 -8.97 -9.33 40.16
C LYS A 366 -7.53 -8.82 40.07
N THR A 367 -6.85 -9.03 38.94
CA THR A 367 -5.45 -8.64 38.73
C THR A 367 -5.21 -7.81 37.49
N PHE A 368 -4.08 -7.11 37.47
CA PHE A 368 -3.58 -6.37 36.31
C PHE A 368 -2.05 -6.37 36.30
N VAL A 369 -1.46 -6.00 35.16
CA VAL A 369 0.00 -5.85 34.97
C VAL A 369 0.35 -4.46 34.46
N LYS A 370 1.56 -3.99 34.74
CA LYS A 370 2.13 -2.77 34.16
C LYS A 370 3.25 -3.14 33.18
N LYS A 371 3.24 -2.52 31.99
CA LYS A 371 4.30 -2.70 30.98
C LYS A 371 4.49 -1.39 30.21
N ALA A 372 5.74 -0.92 30.12
CA ALA A 372 6.12 0.30 29.39
C ALA A 372 5.34 1.59 29.78
N GLY A 373 4.76 1.66 30.98
CA GLY A 373 3.94 2.79 31.46
C GLY A 373 2.42 2.55 31.37
N PHE A 374 1.99 1.62 30.51
CA PHE A 374 0.60 1.22 30.37
C PHE A 374 0.18 0.24 31.46
N MET A 375 -1.12 0.24 31.76
CA MET A 375 -1.75 -0.64 32.74
C MET A 375 -2.78 -1.51 32.03
N VAL A 376 -2.69 -2.82 32.23
CA VAL A 376 -3.40 -3.80 31.41
C VAL A 376 -4.12 -4.78 32.35
N PRO A 377 -5.46 -4.79 32.40
CA PRO A 377 -6.21 -5.73 33.22
C PRO A 377 -5.97 -7.16 32.74
N CYS A 378 -6.07 -8.12 33.66
CA CYS A 378 -5.97 -9.53 33.32
C CYS A 378 -7.37 -10.09 33.00
N SER A 379 -7.55 -10.60 31.78
CA SER A 379 -8.81 -11.16 31.29
C SER A 379 -8.72 -12.69 31.15
N TRP A 380 -9.87 -13.36 31.28
CA TRP A 380 -9.97 -14.81 31.35
C TRP A 380 -10.58 -15.40 30.09
N THR A 381 -9.79 -16.21 29.36
CA THR A 381 -10.15 -16.78 28.04
C THR A 381 -10.98 -18.07 28.13
N GLY A 382 -11.52 -18.40 29.30
CA GLY A 382 -12.15 -19.69 29.60
C GLY A 382 -11.17 -20.74 30.15
N CYS A 383 -9.91 -20.73 29.67
CA CYS A 383 -8.89 -21.72 30.06
C CYS A 383 -7.54 -21.12 30.50
N SER A 384 -7.29 -19.83 30.28
CA SER A 384 -6.06 -19.17 30.69
C SER A 384 -6.28 -17.71 31.08
N CYS A 385 -5.33 -17.15 31.82
CA CYS A 385 -5.34 -15.75 32.21
C CYS A 385 -4.34 -14.95 31.36
N VAL A 386 -4.83 -13.99 30.58
CA VAL A 386 -4.05 -13.18 29.64
C VAL A 386 -4.08 -11.70 30.00
N ALA A 387 -3.13 -10.92 29.51
CA ALA A 387 -3.19 -9.46 29.61
C ALA A 387 -4.08 -8.94 28.48
N ASP A 388 -5.12 -8.19 28.82
CA ASP A 388 -6.15 -7.71 27.89
C ASP A 388 -5.65 -6.48 27.12
N ALA A 389 -5.19 -6.68 25.90
CA ALA A 389 -4.65 -5.61 25.05
C ALA A 389 -5.71 -4.59 24.60
N GLU A 390 -7.01 -4.94 24.63
CA GLU A 390 -8.10 -4.02 24.31
C GLU A 390 -8.42 -3.12 25.52
N GLY A 391 -8.21 -3.64 26.74
CA GLY A 391 -8.25 -2.90 28.01
C GLY A 391 -6.98 -2.11 28.35
N LEU A 392 -6.09 -1.83 27.39
CA LEU A 392 -4.82 -1.12 27.63
C LEU A 392 -5.04 0.37 27.98
N LEU A 393 -4.68 0.75 29.21
CA LEU A 393 -4.94 2.08 29.77
C LEU A 393 -3.66 2.89 30.04
N GLU A 394 -3.64 4.13 29.54
CA GLU A 394 -2.71 5.17 29.97
C GLU A 394 -3.21 5.85 31.25
N CYS A 395 -2.69 5.43 32.40
CA CYS A 395 -3.03 6.02 33.70
C CYS A 395 -1.83 6.81 34.29
N PRO A 396 -1.38 7.93 33.67
CA PRO A 396 -0.16 8.65 34.08
C PRO A 396 -0.20 9.19 35.51
N ASN A 397 -1.39 9.30 36.10
CA ASN A 397 -1.61 9.71 37.48
C ASN A 397 -2.20 8.58 38.37
N GLN A 398 -2.06 7.28 38.02
CA GLN A 398 -2.73 6.17 38.73
C GLN A 398 -2.53 6.21 40.24
N ALA A 399 -1.30 6.43 40.72
CA ALA A 399 -1.02 6.52 42.16
C ALA A 399 -1.82 7.65 42.82
N THR A 400 -1.92 8.82 42.17
CA THR A 400 -2.68 9.98 42.63
C THR A 400 -4.20 9.78 42.51
N LEU A 401 -4.67 9.09 41.47
CA LEU A 401 -6.09 8.76 41.24
C LEU A 401 -6.60 7.72 42.24
N CYS A 402 -5.90 6.60 42.40
CA CYS A 402 -6.24 5.62 43.42
C CYS A 402 -6.08 6.21 44.82
N THR A 403 -5.08 7.07 45.06
CA THR A 403 -4.97 7.82 46.32
C THR A 403 -6.12 8.82 46.51
N SER A 404 -6.60 9.51 45.47
CA SER A 404 -7.72 10.46 45.60
C SER A 404 -9.06 9.75 45.78
N LEU A 405 -9.27 8.58 45.18
CA LEU A 405 -10.38 7.68 45.47
C LEU A 405 -10.31 7.11 46.89
N LEU A 406 -9.12 6.67 47.32
CA LEU A 406 -8.86 6.20 48.69
C LEU A 406 -8.89 7.35 49.71
N GLN A 407 -8.75 8.62 49.32
CA GLN A 407 -8.95 9.82 50.14
C GLN A 407 -10.37 10.39 50.04
N ALA A 408 -11.14 10.04 49.01
CA ALA A 408 -12.58 10.30 48.96
C ALA A 408 -13.31 9.32 49.90
N ARG A 409 -12.96 8.02 49.80
CA ARG A 409 -13.33 7.00 50.80
C ARG A 409 -12.66 7.25 52.16
N GLY A 410 -11.44 7.78 52.15
CA GLY A 410 -10.59 8.03 53.31
C GLY A 410 -10.58 9.48 53.80
N LYS A 411 -11.62 10.28 53.54
CA LYS A 411 -11.85 11.54 54.27
C LYS A 411 -12.21 11.32 55.75
N ALA A 412 -12.14 10.06 56.19
CA ALA A 412 -12.11 9.61 57.57
C ALA A 412 -10.68 9.32 58.12
N GLY A 413 -9.59 9.61 57.39
CA GLY A 413 -8.21 9.26 57.80
C GLY A 413 -7.09 10.17 57.28
N THR A 414 -6.02 10.30 58.07
CA THR A 414 -4.95 11.33 57.96
C THR A 414 -3.67 10.82 57.25
N PRO A 415 -2.93 11.64 56.47
CA PRO A 415 -1.65 11.30 55.79
C PRO A 415 -0.42 11.39 56.74
N PRO A 416 0.89 11.27 56.35
CA PRO A 416 1.57 11.19 55.02
C PRO A 416 2.48 9.90 54.88
N ARG A 417 3.55 9.71 54.06
CA ARG A 417 4.63 10.51 53.41
C ARG A 417 5.17 9.88 52.10
N LEU A 418 6.12 10.57 51.43
CA LEU A 418 6.79 10.21 50.16
C LEU A 418 8.07 9.36 50.29
N ARG A 419 8.46 8.66 49.21
CA ARG A 419 9.78 8.79 48.57
C ARG A 419 9.79 8.25 47.12
N ALA A 420 10.77 8.68 46.32
CA ALA A 420 10.97 8.28 44.92
C ALA A 420 12.47 8.19 44.59
N THR A 421 12.81 7.48 43.51
CA THR A 421 14.11 7.57 42.80
C THR A 421 13.95 7.13 41.34
N SER A 422 14.89 7.54 40.46
CA SER A 422 14.76 7.47 39.00
C SER A 422 15.99 6.85 38.32
N ARG A 423 15.81 6.32 37.09
CA ARG A 423 16.79 6.47 36.01
C ARG A 423 16.17 6.26 34.61
N HIS A 424 16.64 7.04 33.63
CA HIS A 424 16.40 6.91 32.18
C HIS A 424 17.42 5.90 31.55
N VAL A 425 17.47 5.55 30.26
CA VAL A 425 17.54 6.35 29.01
C VAL A 425 17.26 5.50 27.75
N GLN A 426 16.32 5.95 26.89
CA GLN A 426 16.30 6.06 25.39
C GLN A 426 16.93 4.97 24.45
N ARG A 427 16.60 4.81 23.15
CA ARG A 427 15.55 5.29 22.20
C ARG A 427 15.60 4.40 20.93
N SER A 428 14.58 4.43 20.08
CA SER A 428 14.57 3.85 18.72
C SER A 428 14.35 4.92 17.62
N TRP A 429 14.51 4.55 16.35
CA TRP A 429 14.46 5.42 15.16
C TRP A 429 13.41 4.94 14.15
N GLY A 430 12.92 5.81 13.25
CA GLY A 430 11.87 5.50 12.27
C GLY A 430 12.21 5.93 10.83
N ALA A 431 11.49 5.37 9.86
CA ALA A 431 11.61 5.65 8.43
C ALA A 431 10.77 6.87 7.97
N ALA A 432 10.93 7.28 6.71
CA ALA A 432 10.16 8.37 6.08
C ALA A 432 10.20 8.27 4.54
N PHE A 433 9.15 8.75 3.88
CA PHE A 433 9.00 8.79 2.42
C PHE A 433 9.67 10.02 1.79
N ILE A 434 10.03 9.91 0.51
CA ILE A 434 10.53 11.00 -0.35
C ILE A 434 9.94 10.80 -1.75
N GLN A 435 9.56 11.89 -2.42
CA GLN A 435 9.21 11.88 -3.85
C GLN A 435 9.78 13.13 -4.54
N GLY A 436 10.76 12.93 -5.43
CA GLY A 436 11.41 14.00 -6.19
C GLY A 436 12.41 14.86 -5.39
N ASN A 437 13.24 15.63 -6.10
CA ASN A 437 14.43 16.31 -5.56
C ASN A 437 14.16 17.55 -4.65
N ASN A 438 12.95 17.73 -4.13
CA ASN A 438 12.60 18.88 -3.28
C ASN A 438 12.56 18.49 -1.79
N VAL A 439 13.71 18.61 -1.12
CA VAL A 439 13.83 18.36 0.33
C VAL A 439 13.21 19.51 1.13
N SER A 440 12.02 19.29 1.69
CA SER A 440 11.40 20.19 2.68
C SER A 440 11.54 19.63 4.10
N MET A 441 12.73 19.75 4.69
CA MET A 441 12.92 19.55 6.13
C MET A 441 12.86 20.89 6.86
N GLN A 442 11.65 21.37 7.18
CA GLN A 442 11.52 22.45 8.17
C GLN A 442 11.83 21.92 9.57
N ARG A 443 13.06 22.15 10.00
CA ARG A 443 13.56 21.87 11.34
C ARG A 443 12.87 22.79 12.34
N ALA A 444 11.99 22.25 13.18
CA ALA A 444 11.33 23.02 14.22
C ALA A 444 12.37 23.57 15.22
N THR A 445 12.45 24.90 15.33
CA THR A 445 13.17 25.57 16.41
C THR A 445 12.39 25.35 17.70
N LEU A 446 13.04 24.81 18.73
CA LEU A 446 12.52 24.90 20.08
C LEU A 446 12.61 26.37 20.51
N MET A 447 11.51 26.94 20.99
CA MET A 447 11.55 28.18 21.75
C MET A 447 12.06 27.85 23.15
N ASP A 448 13.04 28.62 23.63
CA ASP A 448 13.35 28.66 25.04
C ASP A 448 12.13 29.18 25.81
N GLN A 449 11.78 28.53 26.92
CA GLN A 449 11.03 29.18 27.98
C GLN A 449 11.98 29.43 29.14
N GLU A 450 11.99 30.67 29.61
CA GLU A 450 12.79 31.12 30.73
C GLU A 450 12.43 30.32 31.99
N LEU A 451 13.45 29.79 32.68
CA LEU A 451 13.32 29.32 34.05
C LEU A 451 13.94 30.38 34.96
N ASP A 452 13.10 30.96 35.82
CA ASP A 452 13.46 32.05 36.72
C ASP A 452 14.63 31.67 37.65
N SER A 453 15.45 32.66 37.95
CA SER A 453 16.61 32.51 38.83
C SER A 453 16.21 32.59 40.29
N ASP A 454 16.20 31.47 41.01
CA ASP A 454 16.55 31.49 42.45
C ASP A 454 16.93 30.11 43.01
N ILE A 455 18.19 29.99 43.46
CA ILE A 455 18.66 29.32 44.70
C ILE A 455 20.20 29.38 44.72
N ILE A 456 20.77 29.96 45.78
CA ILE A 456 22.21 30.22 45.93
C ILE A 456 22.83 29.24 46.93
N SER A 457 23.97 28.64 46.56
CA SER A 457 24.87 27.80 47.39
C SER A 457 24.26 26.47 47.88
N ARG A 458 25.02 25.38 48.06
CA ARG A 458 26.43 25.28 48.48
C ARG A 458 27.23 24.21 47.72
N GLU A 459 28.54 24.28 47.91
CA GLU A 459 29.53 23.36 47.39
C GLU A 459 29.71 22.10 48.28
N ASP A 460 30.29 21.08 47.65
CA ASP A 460 31.37 20.21 48.16
C ASP A 460 31.09 18.87 48.90
N GLU A 461 32.10 18.01 48.72
CA GLU A 461 32.54 16.82 49.46
C GLU A 461 31.79 15.47 49.48
N ARG A 462 32.40 14.50 48.75
CA ARG A 462 32.92 13.18 49.20
C ARG A 462 31.98 12.06 49.75
N GLY A 463 32.34 10.82 49.40
CA GLY A 463 31.70 9.53 49.79
C GLY A 463 31.19 8.79 48.54
N VAL A 464 31.56 7.53 48.21
CA VAL A 464 31.70 6.29 49.02
C VAL A 464 30.39 6.00 49.75
N GLU A 465 29.71 4.87 49.52
CA GLU A 465 30.16 3.54 49.03
C GLU A 465 29.36 3.02 47.82
#